data_AF-A0A8H6M8Z5-F1
#
_entry.id   AF-A0A8H6M8Z5-F1
#
_cell.length_a   1.000
_cell.length_b   1.000
_cell.length_c   1.000
_cell.angle_alpha   90.00
_cell.angle_beta   90.00
_cell.angle_gamma   90.00
#
_symmetry.space_group_name_H-M   'P 1'
#
loop_
_entity.id
_entity.type
_entity.pdbx_description
1 polymer ?
#
loop_
_entity_poly.entity_id
_entity_poly.type
_entity_poly.pdbx_seq_one_letter_code
_entity_poly.pdbx_strand_id
1 'polypeptide(L)'
;MVGDLEPEPHPPANSIDFGDGYLLMAPKGTISTMDASELQAFAAFLRTTGQDSELQEVRTAPWARLLLPTGQIARTAWKELEKSEDKPLRISRMIKVKCLTSSLRSLYVDCVS
;
A
#
# COMPACT_ATOMS: atom_id res chain seq x y z
N MET A 1 21.63 19.52 -31.45
CA MET A 1 22.08 18.63 -30.36
C MET A 1 20.85 17.94 -29.83
N VAL A 2 20.71 16.64 -30.07
CA VAL A 2 19.65 15.84 -29.45
C VAL A 2 20.11 15.60 -28.02
N GLY A 3 19.35 16.09 -27.05
CA GLY A 3 19.67 15.91 -25.63
C GLY A 3 19.65 14.42 -25.29
N ASP A 4 20.68 13.96 -24.59
CA ASP A 4 20.74 12.64 -23.98
C ASP A 4 19.43 12.38 -23.22
N LEU A 5 18.68 11.38 -23.68
CA LEU A 5 17.57 10.82 -22.92
C LEU A 5 18.20 10.18 -21.68
N GLU A 6 17.89 10.70 -20.49
CA GLU A 6 18.30 10.06 -19.24
C GLU A 6 17.92 8.57 -19.30
N PRO A 7 18.84 7.66 -18.96
CA PRO A 7 18.54 6.23 -19.03
C PRO A 7 17.36 5.93 -18.12
N GLU A 8 16.36 5.23 -18.66
CA GLU A 8 15.19 4.80 -17.92
C GLU A 8 15.62 4.14 -16.60
N PRO A 9 15.08 4.58 -15.45
CA PRO A 9 15.53 4.11 -14.16
C PRO A 9 15.33 2.60 -14.08
N HIS A 10 16.42 1.88 -13.83
CA HIS A 10 16.37 0.42 -13.73
C HIS A 10 15.43 0.02 -12.59
N PRO A 11 14.56 -0.97 -12.82
CA PRO A 11 13.66 -1.44 -11.80
C PRO A 11 14.47 -1.94 -10.58
N PRO A 12 14.03 -1.66 -9.35
CA PRO A 12 14.71 -2.11 -8.14
C PRO A 12 14.86 -3.63 -8.10
N ALA A 13 15.92 -4.12 -7.46
CA ALA A 13 16.13 -5.56 -7.31
C ALA A 13 14.90 -6.28 -6.74
N ASN A 14 14.59 -7.44 -7.30
CA ASN A 14 13.44 -8.29 -6.94
C ASN A 14 12.07 -7.62 -7.15
N SER A 15 11.94 -6.71 -8.12
CA SER A 15 10.64 -6.22 -8.55
C SER A 15 10.03 -7.06 -9.67
N ILE A 16 8.71 -7.16 -9.68
CA ILE A 16 7.93 -7.81 -10.73
C ILE A 16 7.23 -6.71 -11.53
N ASP A 17 7.42 -6.71 -12.84
CA ASP A 17 6.70 -5.81 -13.74
C ASP A 17 5.28 -6.36 -14.00
N PHE A 18 4.28 -5.54 -13.73
CA PHE A 18 2.88 -5.86 -13.98
C PHE A 18 2.36 -5.28 -15.31
N GLY A 19 3.20 -4.57 -16.06
CA GLY A 19 2.80 -3.87 -17.28
C GLY A 19 2.19 -2.50 -16.99
N ASP A 20 1.95 -1.73 -18.06
CA ASP A 20 1.34 -0.38 -18.01
C ASP A 20 2.06 0.63 -17.10
N GLY A 21 3.34 0.41 -16.81
CA GLY A 21 4.15 1.22 -15.89
C GLY A 21 3.93 0.88 -14.41
N TYR A 22 3.20 -0.18 -14.08
CA TYR A 22 3.07 -0.68 -12.72
C TYR A 22 4.20 -1.64 -12.37
N LEU A 23 4.87 -1.39 -11.24
CA LEU A 23 5.97 -2.22 -10.78
C LEU A 23 5.73 -2.67 -9.34
N LEU A 24 5.63 -3.97 -9.11
CA LEU A 24 5.60 -4.51 -7.75
C LEU A 24 7.01 -4.61 -7.21
N MET A 25 7.33 -3.77 -6.24
CA MET A 25 8.61 -3.77 -5.55
C MET A 25 8.59 -4.74 -4.39
N ALA A 26 9.73 -5.40 -4.17
CA ALA A 26 9.93 -6.23 -2.99
C ALA A 26 9.64 -5.48 -1.68
N PRO A 27 9.11 -6.20 -0.67
CA PRO A 27 8.99 -5.68 0.68
C PRO A 27 10.33 -5.14 1.19
N LYS A 28 10.29 -4.01 1.89
CA LYS A 28 11.45 -3.49 2.63
C LYS A 28 11.15 -3.63 4.12
N GLY A 29 11.86 -4.51 4.80
CA GLY A 29 11.70 -4.77 6.22
C GLY A 29 12.12 -6.19 6.57
N THR A 30 12.07 -6.48 7.86
CA THR A 30 12.36 -7.81 8.41
C THR A 30 11.07 -8.44 8.87
N ILE A 31 10.94 -9.75 8.71
CA ILE A 31 9.87 -10.51 9.35
C ILE A 31 10.14 -10.50 10.85
N SER A 32 9.14 -10.10 11.64
CA SER A 32 9.25 -10.09 13.10
C SER A 32 8.15 -10.96 13.69
N THR A 33 8.53 -11.85 14.60
CA THR A 33 7.60 -12.62 15.41
C THR A 33 7.21 -11.80 16.63
N MET A 34 5.93 -11.85 17.01
CA MET A 34 5.44 -11.21 18.24
C MET A 34 6.05 -11.89 19.47
N ASP A 35 6.38 -11.08 20.48
CA ASP A 35 6.81 -11.60 21.78
C ASP A 35 5.63 -12.21 22.55
N ALA A 36 5.91 -13.00 23.59
CA ALA A 36 4.87 -13.69 24.37
C ALA A 36 3.84 -12.72 25.00
N SER A 37 4.28 -11.55 25.44
CA SER A 37 3.41 -10.50 25.99
C SER A 37 2.50 -9.88 24.93
N GLU A 38 3.04 -9.62 23.73
CA GLU A 38 2.29 -9.08 22.59
C GLU A 38 1.26 -10.11 22.10
N LEU A 39 1.65 -11.38 22.03
CA LEU A 39 0.76 -12.47 21.64
C LEU A 39 -0.41 -12.61 22.62
N GLN A 40 -0.18 -12.49 23.93
CA GLN A 40 -1.25 -12.53 24.93
C GLN A 40 -2.22 -11.34 24.78
N ALA A 41 -1.70 -10.14 24.58
CA ALA A 41 -2.52 -8.95 24.35
C ALA A 41 -3.33 -9.06 23.06
N PHE A 42 -2.72 -9.58 22.00
CA PHE A 42 -3.36 -9.80 20.71
C PHE A 42 -4.46 -10.88 20.79
N ALA A 43 -4.20 -11.99 21.46
CA ALA A 43 -5.21 -13.02 21.72
C ALA A 43 -6.39 -12.48 22.53
N ALA A 44 -6.12 -11.63 23.54
CA ALA A 44 -7.18 -10.96 24.30
C ALA A 44 -8.03 -10.05 23.41
N PHE A 45 -7.41 -9.29 22.49
CA PHE A 45 -8.13 -8.46 21.52
C PHE A 45 -9.01 -9.31 20.58
N LEU A 46 -8.49 -10.41 20.04
CA LEU A 46 -9.27 -11.27 19.14
C LEU A 46 -10.51 -11.88 19.80
N ARG A 47 -10.41 -12.23 21.09
CA ARG A 47 -11.57 -12.65 21.88
C ARG A 47 -12.65 -11.58 21.95
N THR A 48 -12.28 -10.30 22.03
CA THR A 48 -13.26 -9.20 22.00
C THR A 48 -13.98 -9.05 20.65
N THR A 49 -13.31 -9.46 19.55
CA THR A 49 -13.90 -9.47 18.21
C THR A 49 -14.66 -10.77 17.89
N GLY A 50 -14.82 -11.67 18.87
CA GLY A 50 -15.51 -12.95 18.69
C GLY A 50 -14.71 -14.01 17.92
N GLN A 51 -13.41 -13.77 17.71
CA GLN A 51 -12.50 -14.74 17.08
C GLN A 51 -11.67 -15.40 18.17
N ASP A 52 -12.17 -16.51 18.73
CA ASP A 52 -11.39 -17.30 19.68
C ASP A 52 -10.56 -18.30 18.89
N SER A 53 -9.24 -18.12 18.91
CA SER A 53 -8.29 -19.03 18.27
C SER A 53 -7.06 -19.16 19.16
N GLU A 54 -6.62 -20.39 19.38
CA GLU A 54 -5.39 -20.68 20.11
C GLU A 54 -4.19 -20.32 19.23
N LEU A 55 -3.76 -19.06 19.30
CA LEU A 55 -2.58 -18.58 18.59
C LEU A 55 -1.31 -19.05 19.29
N GLN A 56 -0.53 -19.89 18.63
CA GLN A 56 0.79 -20.33 19.12
C GLN A 56 1.91 -19.38 18.70
N GLU A 57 1.80 -18.78 17.51
CA GLU A 57 2.80 -17.85 16.98
C GLU A 57 2.12 -16.88 16.00
N VAL A 58 2.45 -15.59 16.09
CA VAL A 58 2.03 -14.57 15.13
C VAL A 58 3.26 -13.87 14.57
N ARG A 59 3.33 -13.81 13.24
CA ARG A 59 4.43 -13.16 12.52
C ARG A 59 3.91 -11.96 11.76
N THR A 60 4.65 -10.88 11.84
CA THR A 60 4.46 -9.69 11.02
C THR A 60 5.43 -9.76 9.84
N ALA A 61 4.88 -9.76 8.63
CA ALA A 61 5.67 -9.73 7.40
C ALA A 61 5.54 -8.34 6.75
N PRO A 62 6.65 -7.75 6.27
CA PRO A 62 6.57 -6.53 5.50
C PRO A 62 5.81 -6.80 4.20
N TRP A 63 4.97 -5.85 3.81
CA TRP A 63 4.20 -5.94 2.57
C TRP A 63 5.02 -5.48 1.38
N ALA A 64 4.73 -6.05 0.21
CA ALA A 64 5.26 -5.56 -1.06
C ALA A 64 4.73 -4.14 -1.33
N ARG A 65 5.45 -3.37 -2.15
CA ARG A 65 5.12 -1.97 -2.44
C ARG A 65 4.84 -1.82 -3.92
N LEU A 66 3.69 -1.26 -4.28
CA LEU A 66 3.33 -1.05 -5.67
C LEU A 66 3.80 0.33 -6.14
N LEU A 67 4.61 0.37 -7.19
CA LEU A 67 4.95 1.58 -7.92
C LEU A 67 3.89 1.83 -8.99
N LEU A 68 3.38 3.06 -9.01
CA LEU A 68 2.45 3.53 -10.01
C LEU A 68 3.21 4.00 -11.26
N PRO A 69 2.53 4.09 -12.42
CA PRO A 69 3.12 4.60 -13.67
C PRO A 69 3.66 6.04 -13.55
N THR A 70 3.16 6.78 -12.56
CA THR A 70 3.61 8.13 -12.21
C THR A 70 4.91 8.16 -11.39
N GLY A 71 5.52 7.00 -11.09
CA GLY A 71 6.70 6.85 -10.25
C GLY A 71 6.44 7.00 -8.74
N GLN A 72 5.17 7.12 -8.34
CA GLN A 72 4.79 7.18 -6.92
C GLN A 72 4.56 5.78 -6.35
N ILE A 73 4.83 5.57 -5.07
CA ILE A 73 4.48 4.32 -4.38
C ILE A 73 3.05 4.41 -3.85
N ALA A 74 2.21 3.47 -4.25
CA ALA A 74 0.85 3.34 -3.78
C ALA A 74 0.81 3.13 -2.26
N ARG A 75 -0.18 3.73 -1.62
CA ARG A 75 -0.47 3.55 -0.20
C ARG A 75 -1.75 2.76 -0.03
N THR A 76 -1.89 2.06 1.09
CA THR A 76 -3.14 1.39 1.43
C THR A 76 -4.19 2.43 1.80
N ALA A 77 -5.46 2.15 1.48
CA ALA A 77 -6.58 3.01 1.85
C ALA A 77 -6.56 3.36 3.35
N TRP A 78 -6.26 2.39 4.22
CA TRP A 78 -6.06 2.63 5.65
C TRP A 78 -5.07 3.77 5.95
N LYS A 79 -3.90 3.77 5.31
CA LYS A 79 -2.85 4.79 5.52
C LYS A 79 -3.17 6.14 4.87
N GLU A 80 -4.06 6.15 3.89
CA GLU A 80 -4.58 7.39 3.31
C GLU A 80 -5.70 7.98 4.18
N LEU A 81 -6.59 7.13 4.70
CA LEU A 81 -7.73 7.49 5.55
C LEU A 81 -7.33 7.87 6.98
N GLU A 82 -6.22 7.35 7.50
CA GLU A 82 -5.67 7.68 8.84
C GLU A 82 -5.17 9.14 8.94
N LYS A 83 -5.11 9.90 7.84
CA LYS A 83 -4.62 11.28 7.86
C LYS A 83 -5.77 12.28 7.97
N SER A 84 -5.73 13.11 9.01
CA SER A 84 -6.58 14.28 9.16
C SER A 84 -6.31 15.28 8.02
N GLU A 85 -7.37 15.96 7.56
CA GLU A 85 -7.32 16.99 6.52
C GLU A 85 -6.30 18.11 6.85
N ASP A 86 -5.96 18.28 8.13
CA ASP A 86 -5.03 19.29 8.64
C ASP A 86 -3.54 19.02 8.41
N LYS A 87 -3.13 17.78 8.06
CA LYS A 87 -1.72 17.50 7.77
C LYS A 87 -1.48 17.61 6.27
N PRO A 88 -0.73 18.63 5.78
CA PRO A 88 -0.49 18.78 4.36
C PRO A 88 0.25 17.56 3.84
N LEU A 89 -0.40 16.83 2.93
CA LEU A 89 0.27 15.87 2.08
C LEU A 89 1.44 16.61 1.40
N ARG A 90 2.63 16.01 1.37
CA ARG A 90 3.70 16.46 0.47
C ARG A 90 3.28 16.05 -0.95
N ILE A 91 2.37 16.82 -1.51
CA ILE A 91 1.81 16.59 -2.83
C ILE A 91 2.90 17.00 -3.82
N SER A 92 3.53 16.04 -4.50
CA SER A 92 4.17 16.40 -5.76
C SER A 92 3.05 16.83 -6.71
N ARG A 93 3.30 17.89 -7.48
CA ARG A 93 2.28 18.72 -8.17
C ARG A 93 1.13 17.88 -8.73
N MET A 94 -0.08 18.04 -8.17
CA MET A 94 -1.30 17.42 -8.68
C MET A 94 -1.52 17.84 -10.14
N ILE A 95 -1.51 16.89 -11.06
CA ILE A 95 -1.98 17.11 -12.43
C ILE A 95 -3.51 16.98 -12.38
N LYS A 96 -4.21 18.11 -12.58
CA LYS A 96 -5.67 18.08 -12.76
C LYS A 96 -5.97 17.55 -14.16
N VAL A 97 -6.30 16.27 -14.26
CA VAL A 97 -6.81 15.69 -15.52
C VAL A 97 -8.27 16.12 -15.66
N LYS A 98 -8.56 16.99 -16.64
CA LYS A 98 -9.94 17.28 -17.04
C LYS A 98 -10.43 16.12 -17.91
N CYS A 99 -11.16 15.19 -17.30
CA CYS A 99 -11.86 14.15 -18.04
C CYS A 99 -13.08 14.78 -18.73
N LEU A 100 -13.08 14.83 -20.07
CA LEU A 100 -14.30 15.11 -20.84
C LEU A 100 -15.11 13.81 -20.86
N THR A 101 -16.23 13.85 -20.17
CA THR A 101 -17.17 12.75 -19.93
C THR A 101 -17.73 12.13 -21.20
N SER A 102 -17.79 10.80 -21.24
CA SER A 102 -19.02 10.08 -21.60
C SER A 102 -18.91 8.57 -21.29
N SER A 103 -19.19 8.19 -20.04
CA SER A 103 -19.84 6.93 -19.61
C SER A 103 -19.40 6.57 -18.19
N LEU A 104 -20.21 6.99 -17.22
CA LEU A 104 -20.14 6.55 -15.83
C LEU A 104 -20.83 5.18 -15.73
N ARG A 105 -20.05 4.13 -15.40
CA ARG A 105 -20.55 2.95 -14.66
C ARG A 105 -19.37 2.09 -14.24
N SER A 106 -18.96 2.22 -12.99
CA SER A 106 -18.85 1.04 -12.11
C SER A 106 -18.70 1.52 -10.68
N LEU A 107 -19.77 1.35 -9.91
CA LEU A 107 -19.78 1.40 -8.45
C LEU A 107 -19.16 0.10 -7.95
N TYR A 108 -18.30 0.18 -6.93
CA TYR A 108 -18.02 -0.93 -6.01
C TYR A 108 -17.76 -0.28 -4.64
N VAL A 109 -18.83 0.06 -3.91
CA VAL A 109 -19.57 -0.76 -2.93
C VAL A 109 -18.72 -1.09 -1.70
N ASP A 110 -19.16 -0.46 -0.61
CA ASP A 110 -18.75 -0.59 0.78
C ASP A 110 -18.72 -2.03 1.29
N CYS A 111 -17.75 -2.34 2.14
CA CYS A 111 -17.84 -3.48 3.05
C CYS A 111 -17.31 -3.06 4.42
N VAL A 112 -18.20 -2.46 5.21
CA VAL A 112 -18.11 -2.32 6.67
C VAL A 112 -19.42 -2.87 7.22
N SER A 113 -19.35 -4.06 7.83
CA SER A 113 -20.17 -4.52 8.95
C SER A 113 -19.49 -5.74 9.56
#